data_AF-A0A2D6P9F2-F1
#
_entry.id   AF-A0A2D6P9F2-F1
#
_cell.length_a   1.000
_cell.length_b   1.000
_cell.length_c   1.000
_cell.angle_alpha   90.00
_cell.angle_beta   90.00
_cell.angle_gamma   90.00
#
_symmetry.space_group_name_H-M   'P 1'
#
loop_
_entity.id
_entity.type
_entity.pdbx_description
1 polymer ?
#
loop_
_entity_poly.entity_id
_entity_poly.type
_entity_poly.pdbx_seq_one_letter_code
_entity_poly.pdbx_strand_id
1 'polypeptide(L)'
;MPEENINELIEKKFYSSKKFAEEIEKTVLENKGMKYMDAIIFFCEKNNVDVESVPKLVSKPLKEKLKAEAMELNLLKRTSRAKLPL
;
A
#
# COMPACT_ATOMS: atom_id res chain seq x y z
N MET A 1 18.52 20.22 5.13
CA MET A 1 17.65 19.73 4.04
C MET A 1 16.29 19.42 4.67
N PRO A 2 15.16 19.92 4.13
CA PRO A 2 13.94 20.12 4.92
C PRO A 2 12.98 18.92 4.81
N GLU A 3 13.20 17.91 5.65
CA GLU A 3 12.31 16.74 5.83
C GLU A 3 10.95 17.11 6.46
N GLU A 4 10.88 18.29 7.12
CA GLU A 4 9.74 18.70 7.95
C GLU A 4 8.50 19.12 7.14
N ASN A 5 8.68 19.68 5.92
CA ASN A 5 7.57 20.21 5.12
C ASN A 5 6.69 19.13 4.48
N ILE A 6 7.24 17.94 4.21
CA ILE A 6 6.50 16.86 3.51
C ILE A 6 5.57 16.14 4.49
N ASN A 7 6.05 15.88 5.71
CA ASN A 7 5.25 15.26 6.76
C ASN A 7 4.06 16.13 7.17
N GLU A 8 4.23 17.46 7.26
CA GLU A 8 3.13 18.38 7.53
C GLU A 8 2.09 18.44 6.39
N LEU A 9 2.53 18.33 5.13
CA LEU A 9 1.62 18.23 3.98
C LEU A 9 0.83 16.92 4.00
N ILE A 10 1.50 15.82 4.36
CA ILE A 10 0.87 14.52 4.53
C ILE A 10 -0.11 14.56 5.69
N GLU A 11 0.21 15.16 6.84
CA GLU A 11 -0.76 15.28 7.94
C GLU A 11 -1.94 16.19 7.59
N LYS A 12 -1.73 17.27 6.83
CA LYS A 12 -2.81 18.16 6.36
C LYS A 12 -3.74 17.50 5.34
N LYS A 13 -3.24 16.65 4.44
CA LYS A 13 -4.05 15.92 3.44
C LYS A 13 -4.54 14.55 3.92
N PHE A 14 -3.76 13.87 4.76
CA PHE A 14 -3.95 12.51 5.27
C PHE A 14 -3.91 12.50 6.79
N TYR A 15 -5.07 12.82 7.36
CA TYR A 15 -5.26 12.92 8.81
C TYR A 15 -5.10 11.57 9.56
N SER A 16 -5.16 10.41 8.89
CA SER A 16 -5.12 9.08 9.53
C SER A 16 -4.97 7.92 8.54
N SER A 17 -4.28 6.84 8.94
CA SER A 17 -4.25 5.53 8.26
C SER A 17 -5.64 4.95 7.96
N LYS A 18 -6.67 5.34 8.72
CA LYS A 18 -8.06 4.91 8.48
C LYS A 18 -8.64 5.56 7.22
N LYS A 19 -8.45 6.88 7.05
CA LYS A 19 -8.90 7.61 5.86
C LYS A 19 -8.17 7.11 4.62
N PHE A 20 -6.88 6.83 4.74
CA PHE A 20 -6.10 6.22 3.65
C PHE A 20 -6.70 4.87 3.22
N ALA A 21 -7.03 4.00 4.17
CA ALA A 21 -7.68 2.72 3.85
C ALA A 21 -9.04 2.90 3.15
N GLU A 22 -9.88 3.84 3.64
CA GLU A 22 -11.18 4.15 3.02
C GLU A 22 -11.04 4.64 1.58
N GLU A 23 -10.07 5.52 1.30
CA GLU A 23 -9.83 6.07 -0.04
C GLU A 23 -9.32 5.01 -1.03
N ILE A 24 -8.48 4.07 -0.54
CA ILE A 24 -8.02 2.93 -1.35
C ILE A 24 -9.18 1.98 -1.68
N GLU A 25 -10.02 1.61 -0.70
CA GLU A 25 -11.18 0.75 -0.96
C GLU A 25 -12.15 1.41 -1.95
N LYS A 26 -12.34 2.73 -1.83
CA LYS A 26 -13.14 3.50 -2.79
C LYS A 26 -12.54 3.47 -4.19
N THR A 27 -11.22 3.65 -4.32
CA THR A 27 -10.50 3.58 -5.60
C THR A 27 -10.65 2.21 -6.27
N VAL A 28 -10.58 1.13 -5.49
CA VAL A 28 -10.80 -0.25 -5.97
C VAL A 28 -12.25 -0.47 -6.42
N LEU A 29 -13.22 0.09 -5.71
CA LEU A 29 -14.65 -0.02 -6.06
C LEU A 29 -15.00 0.77 -7.33
N GLU A 30 -14.43 1.97 -7.48
CA GLU A 30 -14.64 2.83 -8.66
C GLU A 30 -13.99 2.24 -9.92
N ASN A 31 -12.79 1.67 -9.80
CA ASN A 31 -12.07 1.05 -10.91
C ASN A 31 -12.26 -0.47 -10.92
N LYS A 32 -13.29 -0.94 -11.63
CA LYS A 32 -13.56 -2.37 -11.81
C LYS A 32 -12.34 -3.10 -12.37
N GLY A 33 -11.76 -3.99 -11.58
CA GLY A 33 -10.63 -4.85 -11.96
C GLY A 33 -9.26 -4.36 -11.48
N MET A 34 -9.18 -3.20 -10.82
CA MET A 34 -7.96 -2.74 -10.17
C MET A 34 -7.78 -3.47 -8.84
N LYS A 35 -6.61 -4.10 -8.64
CA LYS A 35 -6.29 -4.74 -7.35
C LYS A 35 -5.72 -3.72 -6.34
N TYR A 36 -5.44 -4.16 -5.12
CA TYR A 36 -5.00 -3.26 -4.05
C TYR A 36 -3.62 -2.64 -4.32
N MET A 37 -2.70 -3.40 -4.93
CA MET A 37 -1.38 -2.85 -5.33
C MET A 37 -1.53 -1.71 -6.34
N ASP A 38 -2.30 -1.93 -7.39
CA ASP A 38 -2.53 -0.94 -8.45
C ASP A 38 -3.26 0.28 -7.91
N ALA A 39 -4.26 0.08 -7.05
CA ALA A 39 -5.01 1.17 -6.43
C ALA A 39 -4.12 2.07 -5.56
N ILE A 40 -3.15 1.51 -4.84
CA ILE A 40 -2.20 2.29 -4.05
C ILE A 40 -1.29 3.12 -4.95
N ILE A 41 -0.77 2.55 -6.05
CA ILE A 41 0.10 3.27 -6.98
C ILE A 41 -0.69 4.40 -7.66
N PHE A 42 -1.87 4.08 -8.20
CA PHE A 42 -2.75 5.07 -8.82
C PHE A 42 -3.11 6.21 -7.85
N PHE A 43 -3.36 5.86 -6.59
CA PHE A 43 -3.62 6.84 -5.55
C PHE A 43 -2.42 7.75 -5.30
N CYS A 44 -1.21 7.20 -5.24
CA CYS A 44 0.02 7.97 -5.06
C CYS A 44 0.28 8.91 -6.23
N GLU A 45 0.12 8.43 -7.47
CA GLU A 45 0.28 9.22 -8.69
C GLU A 45 -0.71 10.39 -8.74
N LYS A 46 -1.99 10.12 -8.48
CA LYS A 46 -3.06 11.14 -8.51
C LYS A 46 -2.88 12.23 -7.45
N ASN A 47 -2.34 11.87 -6.29
CA ASN A 47 -2.17 12.78 -5.16
C ASN A 47 -0.76 13.36 -5.03
N ASN A 48 0.16 12.96 -5.91
CA ASN A 48 1.58 13.31 -5.88
C ASN A 48 2.23 12.94 -4.53
N VAL A 49 1.92 11.73 -4.04
CA VAL A 49 2.47 11.18 -2.79
C VAL A 49 3.64 10.25 -3.13
N ASP A 50 4.72 10.36 -2.36
CA ASP A 50 5.87 9.48 -2.50
C ASP A 50 5.58 8.08 -1.93
N VAL A 51 5.90 7.05 -2.70
CA VAL A 51 5.66 5.64 -2.36
C VAL A 51 6.43 5.24 -1.09
N GLU A 52 7.60 5.84 -0.85
CA GLU A 52 8.40 5.59 0.36
C GLU A 52 7.69 6.02 1.66
N SER A 53 6.72 6.94 1.57
CA SER A 53 5.95 7.42 2.72
C SER A 53 4.73 6.54 3.05
N VAL A 54 4.28 5.72 2.08
CA VAL A 54 3.07 4.88 2.17
C VAL A 54 3.14 3.82 3.27
N PRO A 55 4.26 3.11 3.53
CA PRO A 55 4.30 2.05 4.55
C PRO A 55 3.90 2.49 5.96
N LYS A 56 4.02 3.80 6.27
CA LYS A 56 3.61 4.42 7.54
C LYS A 56 2.09 4.63 7.62
N LEU A 57 1.43 4.84 6.47
CA LEU A 57 -0.01 5.10 6.35
C LEU A 57 -0.83 3.82 6.19
N VAL A 58 -0.23 2.72 5.70
CA VAL A 58 -0.91 1.44 5.50
C VAL A 58 -1.17 0.75 6.85
N SER A 59 -2.45 0.55 7.17
CA SER A 59 -2.91 -0.17 8.36
C SER A 59 -2.56 -1.67 8.30
N LYS A 60 -2.52 -2.35 9.45
CA LYS A 60 -2.23 -3.80 9.52
C LYS A 60 -3.12 -4.65 8.60
N PRO A 61 -4.45 -4.43 8.53
CA PRO A 61 -5.32 -5.18 7.62
C PRO A 61 -4.97 -4.96 6.14
N LEU A 62 -4.63 -3.73 5.74
CA LEU A 62 -4.29 -3.43 4.35
C LEU A 62 -2.93 -4.04 3.96
N LYS A 63 -1.96 -4.12 4.89
CA LYS A 63 -0.70 -4.86 4.68
C LYS A 63 -0.93 -6.35 4.44
N GLU A 64 -1.88 -6.96 5.14
CA GLU A 64 -2.21 -8.38 4.96
C GLU A 64 -2.84 -8.64 3.59
N LYS A 65 -3.77 -7.79 3.15
CA LYS A 65 -4.34 -7.84 1.79
C LYS A 65 -3.26 -7.71 0.71
N LEU A 66 -2.37 -6.74 0.86
CA LEU A 66 -1.25 -6.53 -0.06
C LEU A 66 -0.30 -7.74 -0.11
N LYS A 67 -0.03 -8.35 1.05
CA LYS A 67 0.82 -9.54 1.14
C LYS A 67 0.17 -10.77 0.51
N ALA A 68 -1.14 -10.94 0.68
CA ALA A 68 -1.90 -12.02 0.05
C ALA A 68 -1.83 -11.87 -1.48
N GLU A 69 -2.07 -10.67 -2.00
CA GLU A 69 -1.96 -10.36 -3.42
C GLU A 69 -0.52 -10.58 -3.95
N ALA A 70 0.49 -10.15 -3.19
CA ALA A 70 1.89 -10.38 -3.54
C ALA A 70 2.25 -11.88 -3.62
N MET A 71 1.62 -12.69 -2.77
CA MET A 71 1.82 -14.14 -2.74
C MET A 71 1.15 -14.82 -3.95
N GLU A 72 -0.08 -14.40 -4.28
CA GLU A 72 -0.80 -14.88 -5.48
C GLU A 72 -0.03 -14.54 -6.76
N LEU A 73 0.53 -13.34 -6.84
CA LEU A 73 1.32 -12.86 -7.98
C LEU A 73 2.78 -13.35 -7.97
N ASN A 74 3.18 -14.19 -7.01
CA ASN A 74 4.55 -14.69 -6.85
C ASN A 74 5.63 -13.58 -6.77
N LEU A 75 5.28 -12.41 -6.25
CA LEU A 75 6.18 -11.25 -6.10
C LEU A 75 7.09 -11.38 -4.86
N LEU A 76 6.77 -12.29 -3.95
CA LEU A 76 7.57 -12.55 -2.75
C LEU A 76 8.57 -13.68 -3.00
N LYS A 77 9.83 -13.44 -2.61
CA LYS A 77 10.86 -14.49 -2.63
C LYS A 77 10.39 -15.66 -1.76
N ARG A 78 10.45 -16.87 -2.31
CA ARG A 78 10.18 -18.09 -1.55
C ARG A 78 11.15 -18.17 -0.37
N THR A 79 10.62 -18.13 0.84
CA THR A 79 11.39 -18.23 2.09
C THR A 79 11.54 -19.68 2.57
N SER A 80 10.79 -20.62 1.99
CA SER A 80 10.89 -22.03 2.32
C SER A 80 12.28 -22.57 1.95
N ARG A 81 13.08 -22.90 2.98
CA ARG A 81 14.27 -23.75 2.87
C ARG A 81 13.93 -25.23 3.09
N ALA A 82 12.65 -25.59 3.19
CA ALA A 82 12.24 -26.95 3.45
C ALA A 82 12.65 -27.82 2.26
N LYS A 83 13.67 -28.66 2.49
CA LYS A 83 14.01 -29.74 1.58
C LYS A 83 13.14 -30.92 1.96
N LEU A 84 12.51 -31.54 0.97
CA LEU A 84 11.88 -32.84 1.18
C LEU A 84 13.00 -33.81 1.58
N PRO A 85 12.96 -34.42 2.78
CA PRO A 85 13.87 -35.51 3.10
C PRO A 85 13.48 -36.67 2.18
N LEU A 86 14.37 -37.02 1.25
CA LEU A 86 14.29 -38.24 0.44
C LEU A 86 15.06 -39.35 1.14
#